data_AF-A0A251PRK6-F1
#
_entry.id   AF-A0A251PRK6-F1
#
_cell.length_a   1.000
_cell.length_b   1.000
_cell.length_c   1.000
_cell.angle_alpha   90.00
_cell.angle_beta   90.00
_cell.angle_gamma   90.00
#
_symmetry.space_group_name_H-M   'P 1'
#
loop_
_entity.id
_entity.type
_entity.pdbx_description
1 polymer ?
#
loop_
_entity_poly.entity_id
_entity_poly.type
_entity_poly.pdbx_seq_one_letter_code
_entity_poly.pdbx_strand_id
1 'polypeptide(L)'
;MSTLVGSSSFATVNTKYPNKTYKTLATCVDNSRTSQPTPSHHLSVSDQPRFDNPVSKLLKFYRPCLTDFVSQTATNPNPEQLPQPRRTFIEDTKGEEAKKDYIWMKMREESYMDVEREPILSSYYFASILAHNSLESALANHLANKLSNSTLPVHTLYDIFSGVLYEDQEILEAIKEDLKGVKERDPACTSYVHCFLNYKGFLACEAHRVAHNLWLRGREALALLIQNRVSEVLAVDIHPGAKIGCGILLDHGTGVVIGETVVMGNNVSILHNVTLGGTGKECGDRHPKIGDGVLIGAGTNVLGNVRIGEGAKIGAGAVVLKDVLPRTTAVGNPARLVGRNDLFRLDTVQALNHVI
;
A
#
# COMPACT_ATOMS: atom_id res chain seq x y z
N MET A 1 78.49 -33.64 -5.70
CA MET A 1 79.20 -32.69 -4.83
C MET A 1 78.43 -31.38 -4.91
N SER A 2 77.71 -30.95 -3.86
CA SER A 2 78.21 -30.19 -2.70
C SER A 2 77.99 -28.68 -2.93
N THR A 3 77.44 -27.85 -2.02
CA THR A 3 76.93 -28.07 -0.65
C THR A 3 76.05 -26.87 -0.19
N LEU A 4 75.17 -27.10 0.80
CA LEU A 4 74.95 -26.35 2.08
C LEU A 4 75.52 -24.90 2.27
N VAL A 5 75.01 -23.99 3.10
CA VAL A 5 73.69 -23.72 3.78
C VAL A 5 73.81 -22.39 4.59
N GLY A 6 72.70 -21.68 4.87
CA GLY A 6 72.60 -20.66 5.95
C GLY A 6 73.24 -19.28 5.69
N SER A 7 73.10 -18.25 6.56
CA SER A 7 72.21 -18.05 7.74
C SER A 7 72.40 -16.63 8.35
N SER A 8 71.33 -15.98 8.86
CA SER A 8 71.27 -14.95 9.97
C SER A 8 72.26 -13.75 9.99
N SER A 9 71.98 -12.54 10.52
CA SER A 9 71.00 -12.02 11.50
C SER A 9 71.06 -10.47 11.62
N PHE A 10 69.98 -9.82 12.11
CA PHE A 10 69.88 -8.54 12.90
C PHE A 10 70.77 -7.30 12.55
N ALA A 11 70.28 -6.04 12.50
CA ALA A 11 68.91 -5.47 12.50
C ALA A 11 68.83 -4.16 11.63
N THR A 12 68.49 -2.89 12.00
CA THR A 12 68.18 -2.22 13.29
C THR A 12 67.36 -0.90 13.09
N VAL A 13 66.14 -0.84 13.66
CA VAL A 13 65.37 0.32 14.22
C VAL A 13 65.26 1.71 13.50
N ASN A 14 63.99 2.14 13.29
CA ASN A 14 63.37 3.51 13.40
C ASN A 14 62.83 4.32 12.20
N THR A 15 61.48 4.39 12.15
CA THR A 15 60.59 5.58 11.98
C THR A 15 60.82 6.63 10.87
N LYS A 16 59.83 6.76 9.96
CA LYS A 16 58.65 7.65 10.12
C LYS A 16 57.61 7.45 9.01
N TYR A 17 56.32 7.47 9.37
CA TYR A 17 55.18 7.59 8.44
C TYR A 17 54.41 8.89 8.76
N PRO A 18 53.91 9.64 7.76
CA PRO A 18 52.98 10.75 7.98
C PRO A 18 51.51 10.32 7.85
N ASN A 19 50.76 10.48 8.94
CA ASN A 19 49.32 10.72 9.09
C ASN A 19 48.32 10.19 8.02
N LYS A 20 47.48 9.22 8.43
CA LYS A 20 46.10 9.09 7.95
C LYS A 20 45.16 9.92 8.83
N THR A 21 44.28 10.72 8.23
CA THR A 21 43.18 11.39 8.94
C THR A 21 41.99 10.44 9.09
N TYR A 22 41.62 10.13 10.33
CA TYR A 22 40.36 9.47 10.65
C TYR A 22 39.26 10.53 10.85
N LYS A 23 38.04 10.27 10.36
CA LYS A 23 36.83 11.01 10.75
C LYS A 23 36.11 10.22 11.85
N THR A 24 35.78 10.91 12.95
CA THR A 24 35.26 10.31 14.18
C THR A 24 33.78 9.94 14.07
N LEU A 25 33.39 8.88 14.76
CA LEU A 25 31.99 8.47 14.95
C LEU A 25 31.25 9.47 15.87
N ALA A 26 29.99 9.76 15.59
CA ALA A 26 29.11 10.43 16.54
C ALA A 26 28.51 9.41 17.52
N THR A 27 28.64 9.66 18.83
CA THR A 27 28.17 8.76 19.90
C THR A 27 26.75 9.07 20.35
N CYS A 28 26.02 8.03 20.74
CA CYS A 28 24.74 8.14 21.45
C CYS A 28 24.90 8.92 22.76
N VAL A 29 23.84 9.61 23.19
CA VAL A 29 23.73 10.20 24.53
C VAL A 29 22.51 9.63 25.22
N ASP A 30 22.73 8.73 26.18
CA ASP A 30 21.71 8.37 27.16
C ASP A 30 21.39 9.56 28.05
N ASN A 31 20.12 9.73 28.40
CA ASN A 31 19.75 10.61 29.51
C ASN A 31 18.50 10.08 30.22
N SER A 32 18.69 9.45 31.38
CA SER A 32 17.60 8.91 32.19
C SER A 32 17.79 9.26 33.68
N ARG A 33 16.91 10.13 34.19
CA ARG A 33 16.47 10.16 35.60
C ARG A 33 15.25 11.06 35.79
N THR A 34 14.46 10.72 36.79
CA THR A 34 13.13 11.28 37.08
C THR A 34 13.18 12.28 38.24
N SER A 35 12.37 13.34 38.15
CA SER A 35 11.86 14.07 39.32
C SER A 35 10.59 14.88 39.01
N GLN A 36 9.67 14.90 39.97
CA GLN A 36 8.47 15.75 40.11
C GLN A 36 8.13 15.80 41.63
N PRO A 37 7.18 16.62 42.10
CA PRO A 37 7.12 18.07 41.93
C PRO A 37 6.83 18.78 43.28
N THR A 38 6.96 20.11 43.35
CA THR A 38 6.42 20.93 44.47
C THR A 38 5.90 22.30 43.99
N PRO A 39 4.98 22.97 44.72
CA PRO A 39 3.96 23.79 44.04
C PRO A 39 3.90 25.28 44.46
N SER A 40 2.96 25.97 43.80
CA SER A 40 2.26 27.21 44.18
C SER A 40 2.96 28.56 43.95
N HIS A 41 2.26 29.44 43.22
CA HIS A 41 1.76 30.70 43.77
C HIS A 41 0.46 31.11 43.05
N HIS A 42 -0.48 31.71 43.77
CA HIS A 42 -1.75 32.21 43.20
C HIS A 42 -1.58 33.59 42.56
N LEU A 43 -2.32 33.86 41.49
CA LEU A 43 -2.92 35.16 41.20
C LEU A 43 -4.17 35.00 40.31
N SER A 44 -5.21 35.79 40.58
CA SER A 44 -6.45 35.97 39.80
C SER A 44 -6.48 37.44 39.31
N VAL A 45 -7.40 37.97 38.47
CA VAL A 45 -8.82 37.69 38.12
C VAL A 45 -9.05 38.18 36.66
N SER A 46 -10.15 37.77 35.99
CA SER A 46 -10.80 38.41 34.80
C SER A 46 -9.96 38.48 33.48
N ASP A 47 -10.50 38.28 32.27
CA ASP A 47 -11.89 38.31 31.77
C ASP A 47 -12.17 37.22 30.71
N GLN A 48 -13.47 36.99 30.40
CA GLN A 48 -13.92 36.29 29.19
C GLN A 48 -14.40 37.28 28.12
N PRO A 49 -14.35 36.89 26.84
CA PRO A 49 -15.63 36.60 26.20
C PRO A 49 -15.70 35.19 25.57
N ARG A 50 -16.92 34.69 25.40
CA ARG A 50 -17.21 33.42 24.72
C ARG A 50 -17.06 33.60 23.20
N PHE A 51 -16.51 32.60 22.52
CA PHE A 51 -16.60 32.48 21.06
C PHE A 51 -17.63 31.40 20.71
N ASP A 52 -18.75 31.83 20.10
CA ASP A 52 -19.81 30.93 19.65
C ASP A 52 -19.40 30.16 18.38
N ASN A 53 -19.82 28.90 18.31
CA ASN A 53 -19.45 27.97 17.25
C ASN A 53 -20.33 28.16 15.98
N PRO A 54 -19.80 28.62 14.84
CA PRO A 54 -20.60 29.11 13.70
C PRO A 54 -21.13 28.01 12.75
N VAL A 55 -21.39 26.81 13.25
CA VAL A 55 -21.90 25.67 12.43
C VAL A 55 -23.44 25.63 12.37
N SER A 56 -24.15 26.28 13.31
CA SER A 56 -25.60 26.13 13.51
C SER A 56 -26.50 26.99 12.60
N LYS A 57 -25.95 27.75 11.64
CA LYS A 57 -26.70 28.83 10.95
C LYS A 57 -26.75 28.77 9.41
N LEU A 58 -26.18 27.73 8.77
CA LEU A 58 -26.12 27.62 7.29
C LEU A 58 -27.05 26.55 6.68
N LEU A 59 -28.02 26.02 7.43
CA LEU A 59 -28.98 25.00 6.97
C LEU A 59 -30.40 25.56 6.71
N LYS A 60 -30.51 26.77 6.12
CA LYS A 60 -31.81 27.39 5.79
C LYS A 60 -31.96 28.00 4.39
N PHE A 61 -30.95 27.90 3.53
CA PHE A 61 -31.05 28.32 2.13
C PHE A 61 -30.46 27.24 1.20
N TYR A 62 -31.30 26.30 0.79
CA TYR A 62 -31.42 25.79 -0.59
C TYR A 62 -32.54 24.74 -0.62
N ARG A 63 -33.65 25.06 -1.29
CA ARG A 63 -34.76 24.14 -1.54
C ARG A 63 -35.31 24.42 -2.95
N PRO A 64 -34.91 23.66 -3.98
CA PRO A 64 -35.45 23.83 -5.32
C PRO A 64 -36.96 23.59 -5.29
N CYS A 65 -37.73 24.59 -5.72
CA CYS A 65 -39.14 24.43 -5.99
C CYS A 65 -39.30 24.05 -7.47
N LEU A 66 -40.02 22.97 -7.74
CA LEU A 66 -40.54 22.68 -9.07
C LEU A 66 -42.07 22.64 -8.95
N THR A 67 -42.73 23.56 -9.64
CA THR A 67 -44.18 23.57 -9.86
C THR A 67 -44.47 23.30 -11.33
N ASP A 68 -45.26 22.27 -11.57
CA ASP A 68 -46.34 22.20 -12.56
C ASP A 68 -46.14 22.86 -13.94
N PHE A 69 -46.13 22.03 -14.98
CA PHE A 69 -46.75 22.39 -16.25
C PHE A 69 -47.80 21.34 -16.66
N VAL A 70 -48.90 21.81 -17.25
CA VAL A 70 -50.17 21.08 -17.28
C VAL A 70 -50.36 20.24 -18.55
N SER A 71 -51.03 19.10 -18.36
CA SER A 71 -51.55 18.16 -19.36
C SER A 71 -52.18 18.79 -20.63
N GLN A 72 -52.03 18.09 -21.76
CA GLN A 72 -53.03 18.05 -22.83
C GLN A 72 -53.28 16.59 -23.26
N THR A 73 -54.50 16.29 -23.69
CA THR A 73 -55.02 14.92 -23.89
C THR A 73 -55.49 14.65 -25.31
N ALA A 74 -55.17 13.49 -25.88
CA ALA A 74 -55.76 13.01 -27.15
C ALA A 74 -55.92 11.47 -27.21
N THR A 75 -57.15 11.01 -26.90
CA THR A 75 -57.93 9.95 -27.59
C THR A 75 -57.24 8.70 -28.20
N ASN A 76 -57.63 7.51 -27.71
CA ASN A 76 -57.52 6.23 -28.44
C ASN A 76 -58.50 6.14 -29.63
N PRO A 77 -58.14 5.34 -30.66
CA PRO A 77 -59.04 4.27 -31.13
C PRO A 77 -58.41 2.87 -30.98
N ASN A 78 -59.16 1.83 -31.37
CA ASN A 78 -58.91 0.40 -31.05
C ASN A 78 -58.25 -0.38 -32.24
N PRO A 79 -58.08 -1.72 -32.27
CA PRO A 79 -56.75 -2.29 -32.54
C PRO A 79 -56.65 -3.25 -33.74
N GLU A 80 -55.63 -3.08 -34.58
CA GLU A 80 -55.34 -4.02 -35.68
C GLU A 80 -53.88 -4.55 -35.71
N GLN A 81 -53.82 -5.86 -35.88
CA GLN A 81 -52.73 -6.81 -36.21
C GLN A 81 -51.29 -6.30 -36.46
N LEU A 82 -50.33 -6.94 -35.77
CA LEU A 82 -48.89 -6.73 -35.96
C LEU A 82 -48.36 -7.30 -37.30
N PRO A 83 -47.58 -6.54 -38.08
CA PRO A 83 -46.61 -7.09 -39.01
C PRO A 83 -45.28 -7.40 -38.27
N GLN A 84 -44.78 -8.64 -38.34
CA GLN A 84 -43.45 -8.97 -37.78
C GLN A 84 -42.31 -8.45 -38.68
N PRO A 85 -41.35 -7.66 -38.15
CA PRO A 85 -40.09 -7.41 -38.85
C PRO A 85 -39.22 -8.67 -38.84
N ARG A 86 -38.51 -8.93 -39.96
CA ARG A 86 -37.55 -10.03 -40.05
C ARG A 86 -36.42 -9.88 -39.02
N ARG A 87 -35.91 -11.01 -38.51
CA ARG A 87 -34.59 -11.06 -37.87
C ARG A 87 -33.51 -10.66 -38.88
N THR A 88 -33.04 -9.42 -38.83
CA THR A 88 -31.68 -9.09 -39.24
C THR A 88 -30.73 -9.56 -38.13
N PHE A 89 -29.64 -10.21 -38.51
CA PHE A 89 -28.56 -10.51 -37.57
C PHE A 89 -27.83 -9.20 -37.29
N ILE A 90 -28.10 -8.60 -36.12
CA ILE A 90 -27.20 -7.62 -35.51
C ILE A 90 -26.23 -8.44 -34.66
N GLU A 91 -24.93 -8.32 -34.95
CA GLU A 91 -23.88 -9.07 -34.27
C GLU A 91 -23.76 -8.67 -32.79
N ASP A 92 -23.22 -9.57 -31.97
CA ASP A 92 -23.39 -9.60 -30.51
C ASP A 92 -22.50 -8.60 -29.73
N THR A 93 -22.21 -7.44 -30.35
CA THR A 93 -21.28 -6.42 -29.85
C THR A 93 -21.70 -5.79 -28.51
N LYS A 94 -22.98 -5.90 -28.14
CA LYS A 94 -23.48 -5.47 -26.82
C LYS A 94 -23.07 -6.40 -25.68
N GLY A 95 -22.71 -7.66 -25.97
CA GLY A 95 -22.23 -8.60 -24.95
C GLY A 95 -20.85 -8.23 -24.38
N GLU A 96 -20.02 -7.56 -25.18
CA GLU A 96 -18.65 -7.20 -24.80
C GLU A 96 -18.57 -5.85 -24.08
N GLU A 97 -19.29 -4.83 -24.55
CA GLU A 97 -19.44 -3.56 -23.81
C GLU A 97 -20.10 -3.73 -22.42
N ALA A 98 -20.90 -4.79 -22.24
CA ALA A 98 -21.53 -5.13 -20.97
C ALA A 98 -20.55 -5.75 -19.94
N LYS A 99 -19.34 -6.15 -20.35
CA LYS A 99 -18.24 -6.52 -19.43
C LYS A 99 -17.46 -5.30 -18.89
N LYS A 100 -18.05 -4.10 -18.96
CA LYS A 100 -17.54 -2.89 -18.27
C LYS A 100 -17.19 -3.20 -16.82
N ASP A 101 -16.03 -2.70 -16.40
CA ASP A 101 -15.32 -3.01 -15.16
C ASP A 101 -16.26 -3.30 -13.97
N TYR A 102 -16.39 -4.59 -13.64
CA TYR A 102 -17.28 -5.06 -12.58
C TYR A 102 -16.88 -4.50 -11.21
N ILE A 103 -15.59 -4.35 -10.92
CA ILE A 103 -15.10 -3.83 -9.63
C ILE A 103 -15.46 -2.34 -9.54
N TRP A 104 -15.21 -1.57 -10.61
CA TRP A 104 -15.60 -0.16 -10.64
C TRP A 104 -17.12 0.03 -10.51
N MET A 105 -17.93 -0.73 -11.24
CA MET A 105 -19.39 -0.69 -11.12
C MET A 105 -19.84 -1.08 -9.70
N LYS A 106 -19.24 -2.11 -9.10
CA LYS A 106 -19.53 -2.54 -7.73
C LYS A 106 -19.14 -1.47 -6.69
N MET A 107 -18.01 -0.81 -6.87
CA MET A 107 -17.58 0.30 -6.00
C MET A 107 -18.55 1.50 -6.07
N ARG A 108 -19.14 1.78 -7.23
CA ARG A 108 -20.17 2.83 -7.36
C ARG A 108 -21.46 2.43 -6.63
N GLU A 109 -21.92 1.19 -6.79
CA GLU A 109 -23.08 0.65 -6.04
C GLU A 109 -22.86 0.73 -4.53
N GLU A 110 -21.73 0.20 -4.04
CA GLU A 110 -21.35 0.24 -2.63
C GLU A 110 -21.31 1.68 -2.08
N SER A 111 -20.75 2.62 -2.85
CA SER A 111 -20.73 4.04 -2.48
C SER A 111 -22.12 4.66 -2.38
N TYR A 112 -23.08 4.30 -3.24
CA TYR A 112 -24.47 4.74 -3.06
C TYR A 112 -25.09 4.17 -1.78
N MET A 113 -24.90 2.88 -1.50
CA MET A 113 -25.41 2.25 -0.28
C MET A 113 -24.82 2.88 0.99
N ASP A 114 -23.54 3.24 0.99
CA ASP A 114 -22.89 3.88 2.15
C ASP A 114 -23.31 5.36 2.32
N VAL A 115 -23.69 6.05 1.25
CA VAL A 115 -24.32 7.39 1.33
C VAL A 115 -25.76 7.33 1.83
N GLU A 116 -26.53 6.29 1.48
CA GLU A 116 -27.87 6.06 2.04
C GLU A 116 -27.83 5.73 3.54
N ARG A 117 -26.80 4.99 3.98
CA ARG A 117 -26.56 4.65 5.39
C ARG A 117 -26.07 5.83 6.23
N GLU A 118 -25.13 6.61 5.70
CA GLU A 118 -24.53 7.76 6.40
C GLU A 118 -24.50 9.01 5.49
N PRO A 119 -25.62 9.76 5.41
CA PRO A 119 -25.73 10.93 4.54
C PRO A 119 -24.74 12.06 4.84
N ILE A 120 -24.14 12.12 6.03
CA ILE A 120 -23.11 13.12 6.35
C ILE A 120 -21.86 12.93 5.46
N LEU A 121 -21.59 11.69 5.04
CA LEU A 121 -20.46 11.36 4.15
C LEU A 121 -20.78 11.50 2.66
N SER A 122 -21.97 11.98 2.29
CA SER A 122 -22.41 12.16 0.88
C SER A 122 -21.37 12.89 0.02
N SER A 123 -20.87 14.03 0.47
CA SER A 123 -19.83 14.80 -0.25
C SER A 123 -18.49 14.06 -0.37
N TYR A 124 -18.14 13.19 0.60
CA TYR A 124 -16.90 12.43 0.61
C TYR A 124 -16.92 11.30 -0.42
N TYR A 125 -17.96 10.47 -0.40
CA TYR A 125 -18.17 9.42 -1.40
C TYR A 125 -18.40 10.00 -2.81
N PHE A 126 -19.05 11.16 -2.92
CA PHE A 126 -19.21 11.84 -4.20
C PHE A 126 -17.85 12.30 -4.77
N ALA A 127 -17.05 13.05 -4.00
CA ALA A 127 -15.75 13.55 -4.46
C ALA A 127 -14.69 12.44 -4.65
N SER A 128 -14.80 11.33 -3.93
CA SER A 128 -13.82 10.23 -4.00
C SER A 128 -14.17 9.14 -5.01
N ILE A 129 -15.46 8.89 -5.29
CA ILE A 129 -15.92 7.81 -6.17
C ILE A 129 -16.93 8.32 -7.21
N LEU A 130 -18.09 8.84 -6.78
CA LEU A 130 -19.25 8.97 -7.69
C LEU A 130 -19.07 10.05 -8.78
N ALA A 131 -18.26 11.07 -8.53
CA ALA A 131 -17.92 12.13 -9.49
C ALA A 131 -16.90 11.68 -10.56
N HIS A 132 -16.19 10.57 -10.34
CA HIS A 132 -15.21 10.02 -11.29
C HIS A 132 -15.89 9.14 -12.32
N ASN A 133 -15.29 9.02 -13.51
CA ASN A 133 -15.81 8.18 -14.58
C ASN A 133 -15.23 6.77 -14.56
N SER A 134 -14.02 6.60 -14.00
CA SER A 134 -13.26 5.34 -14.06
C SER A 134 -12.41 5.13 -12.79
N LEU A 135 -11.94 3.91 -12.56
CA LEU A 135 -11.16 3.52 -11.37
C LEU A 135 -9.83 4.29 -11.29
N GLU A 136 -9.18 4.51 -12.42
CA GLU A 136 -7.93 5.25 -12.62
C GLU A 136 -8.07 6.72 -12.18
N SER A 137 -9.15 7.40 -12.60
CA SER A 137 -9.42 8.79 -12.20
C SER A 137 -9.71 8.92 -10.70
N ALA A 138 -10.49 7.99 -10.15
CA ALA A 138 -10.75 7.94 -8.71
C ALA A 138 -9.46 7.70 -7.91
N LEU A 139 -8.62 6.74 -8.32
CA LEU A 139 -7.39 6.37 -7.63
C LEU A 139 -6.33 7.47 -7.73
N ALA A 140 -6.12 8.04 -8.92
CA ALA A 140 -5.23 9.17 -9.13
C ALA A 140 -5.62 10.35 -8.23
N ASN A 141 -6.92 10.68 -8.15
CA ASN A 141 -7.43 11.74 -7.28
C ASN A 141 -7.24 11.39 -5.79
N HIS A 142 -7.53 10.16 -5.38
CA HIS A 142 -7.42 9.75 -3.98
C HIS A 142 -5.96 9.74 -3.48
N LEU A 143 -5.03 9.17 -4.27
CA LEU A 143 -3.60 9.19 -4.00
C LEU A 143 -3.05 10.62 -4.01
N ALA A 144 -3.42 11.44 -5.00
CA ALA A 144 -3.00 12.84 -5.07
C ALA A 144 -3.44 13.65 -3.85
N ASN A 145 -4.70 13.51 -3.40
CA ASN A 145 -5.18 14.19 -2.21
C ASN A 145 -4.41 13.75 -0.96
N LYS A 146 -4.26 12.43 -0.73
CA LYS A 146 -3.54 11.93 0.46
C LYS A 146 -2.05 12.30 0.48
N LEU A 147 -1.37 12.29 -0.67
CA LEU A 147 0.08 12.48 -0.76
C LEU A 147 0.52 13.94 -0.97
N SER A 148 -0.41 14.84 -1.30
CA SER A 148 -0.12 16.28 -1.50
C SER A 148 0.45 16.96 -0.24
N ASN A 149 1.15 18.09 -0.46
CA ASN A 149 1.53 19.03 0.59
C ASN A 149 1.73 20.44 -0.02
N SER A 150 2.21 21.42 0.76
CA SER A 150 2.43 22.80 0.30
C SER A 150 3.48 22.95 -0.80
N THR A 151 4.37 21.97 -0.97
CA THR A 151 5.45 21.95 -1.99
C THR A 151 5.06 21.12 -3.21
N LEU A 152 4.15 20.15 -3.04
CA LEU A 152 3.74 19.17 -4.05
C LEU A 152 2.20 19.18 -4.18
N PRO A 153 1.64 20.04 -5.06
CA PRO A 153 0.20 20.24 -5.16
C PRO A 153 -0.59 19.02 -5.65
N VAL A 154 -1.86 18.95 -5.23
CA VAL A 154 -2.79 17.87 -5.61
C VAL A 154 -2.96 17.73 -7.14
N HIS A 155 -3.04 18.82 -7.90
CA HIS A 155 -3.18 18.73 -9.36
C HIS A 155 -1.93 18.12 -10.01
N THR A 156 -0.73 18.54 -9.59
CA THR A 156 0.54 18.00 -10.11
C THR A 156 0.66 16.51 -9.84
N LEU A 157 0.24 16.05 -8.66
CA LEU A 157 0.18 14.62 -8.34
C LEU A 157 -0.90 13.89 -9.16
N TYR A 158 -2.08 14.49 -9.33
CA TYR A 158 -3.15 13.91 -10.15
C TYR A 158 -2.70 13.68 -11.59
N ASP A 159 -2.06 14.67 -12.21
CA ASP A 159 -1.53 14.57 -13.58
C ASP A 159 -0.46 13.46 -13.71
N ILE A 160 0.38 13.29 -12.69
CA ILE A 160 1.40 12.23 -12.63
C ILE A 160 0.78 10.84 -12.44
N PHE A 161 -0.16 10.68 -11.51
CA PHE A 161 -0.81 9.40 -11.25
C PHE A 161 -1.72 8.99 -12.41
N SER A 162 -2.59 9.88 -12.90
CA SER A 162 -3.51 9.59 -13.99
C SER A 162 -2.78 9.30 -15.31
N GLY A 163 -1.70 10.04 -15.62
CA GLY A 163 -0.88 9.78 -16.80
C GLY A 163 -0.30 8.36 -16.83
N VAL A 164 0.19 7.85 -15.70
CA VAL A 164 0.69 6.48 -15.64
C VAL A 164 -0.45 5.45 -15.63
N LEU A 165 -1.52 5.69 -14.86
CA LEU A 165 -2.64 4.75 -14.73
C LEU A 165 -3.47 4.58 -16.02
N TYR A 166 -3.53 5.59 -16.89
CA TYR A 166 -4.18 5.49 -18.21
C TYR A 166 -3.28 4.93 -19.32
N GLU A 167 -1.95 4.91 -19.12
CA GLU A 167 -1.01 4.34 -20.09
C GLU A 167 -0.72 2.85 -19.84
N ASP A 168 -0.86 2.36 -18.60
CA ASP A 168 -0.36 1.06 -18.15
C ASP A 168 -1.50 0.11 -17.72
N GLN A 169 -1.98 -0.70 -18.66
CA GLN A 169 -3.04 -1.69 -18.42
C GLN A 169 -2.61 -2.79 -17.44
N GLU A 170 -1.32 -3.12 -17.34
CA GLU A 170 -0.83 -4.16 -16.42
C GLU A 170 -0.94 -3.66 -14.97
N ILE A 171 -0.67 -2.37 -14.72
CA ILE A 171 -0.94 -1.73 -13.43
C ILE A 171 -2.45 -1.72 -13.13
N LEU A 172 -3.31 -1.42 -14.11
CA LEU A 172 -4.77 -1.41 -13.91
C LEU A 172 -5.34 -2.79 -13.54
N GLU A 173 -4.91 -3.87 -14.18
CA GLU A 173 -5.31 -5.22 -13.75
C GLU A 173 -4.68 -5.60 -12.40
N ALA A 174 -3.46 -5.16 -12.09
CA ALA A 174 -2.85 -5.39 -10.78
C ALA A 174 -3.64 -4.73 -9.63
N ILE A 175 -4.10 -3.49 -9.80
CA ILE A 175 -4.99 -2.79 -8.84
C ILE A 175 -6.27 -3.59 -8.58
N LYS A 176 -6.85 -4.21 -9.62
CA LYS A 176 -8.07 -5.02 -9.52
C LYS A 176 -7.81 -6.32 -8.74
N GLU A 177 -6.70 -7.00 -9.00
CA GLU A 177 -6.32 -8.19 -8.22
C GLU A 177 -5.95 -7.83 -6.77
N ASP A 178 -5.33 -6.68 -6.50
CA ASP A 178 -5.06 -6.21 -5.13
C ASP A 178 -6.37 -5.92 -4.39
N LEU A 179 -7.35 -5.24 -5.02
CA LEU A 179 -8.69 -5.02 -4.45
C LEU A 179 -9.42 -6.33 -4.12
N LYS A 180 -9.41 -7.33 -5.03
CA LYS A 180 -9.94 -8.68 -4.75
C LYS A 180 -9.17 -9.34 -3.61
N GLY A 181 -7.83 -9.32 -3.69
CA GLY A 181 -6.95 -9.97 -2.76
C GLY A 181 -7.10 -9.45 -1.33
N VAL A 182 -7.36 -8.15 -1.12
CA VAL A 182 -7.75 -7.64 0.20
C VAL A 182 -9.15 -8.15 0.57
N LYS A 183 -10.12 -8.00 -0.33
CA LYS A 183 -11.54 -8.34 -0.10
C LYS A 183 -11.80 -9.82 0.20
N GLU A 184 -10.95 -10.72 -0.26
CA GLU A 184 -11.03 -12.17 -0.04
C GLU A 184 -10.29 -12.66 1.21
N ARG A 185 -9.19 -11.99 1.60
CA ARG A 185 -8.30 -12.47 2.68
C ARG A 185 -8.47 -11.73 4.01
N ASP A 186 -8.89 -10.48 4.01
CA ASP A 186 -9.19 -9.74 5.24
C ASP A 186 -10.68 -9.83 5.62
N PRO A 187 -11.04 -10.50 6.73
CA PRO A 187 -12.43 -10.58 7.19
C PRO A 187 -13.01 -9.23 7.66
N ALA A 188 -12.20 -8.21 7.93
CA ALA A 188 -12.66 -6.85 8.23
C ALA A 188 -13.00 -6.03 6.96
N CYS A 189 -12.56 -6.48 5.78
CA CYS A 189 -12.82 -5.79 4.51
C CYS A 189 -14.27 -6.02 4.02
N THR A 190 -15.21 -5.26 4.57
CA THR A 190 -16.65 -5.37 4.25
C THR A 190 -17.01 -5.12 2.78
N SER A 191 -16.35 -4.17 2.10
CA SER A 191 -16.65 -3.75 0.72
C SER A 191 -15.37 -3.37 -0.05
N TYR A 192 -15.41 -3.28 -1.38
CA TYR A 192 -14.26 -2.80 -2.17
C TYR A 192 -13.97 -1.32 -1.88
N VAL A 193 -15.01 -0.51 -1.69
CA VAL A 193 -14.90 0.91 -1.32
C VAL A 193 -14.23 1.10 0.05
N HIS A 194 -14.53 0.21 1.01
CA HIS A 194 -13.92 0.25 2.35
C HIS A 194 -12.40 0.07 2.26
N CYS A 195 -11.93 -0.92 1.48
CA CYS A 195 -10.50 -1.04 1.17
C CYS A 195 -9.97 0.23 0.48
N PHE A 196 -10.53 0.55 -0.68
CA PHE A 196 -10.04 1.62 -1.57
C PHE A 196 -9.87 2.98 -0.87
N LEU A 197 -10.82 3.40 -0.02
CA LEU A 197 -10.78 4.73 0.61
C LEU A 197 -9.90 4.81 1.87
N ASN A 198 -9.66 3.68 2.55
CA ASN A 198 -9.16 3.67 3.92
C ASN A 198 -7.88 2.84 4.13
N TYR A 199 -7.62 1.82 3.29
CA TYR A 199 -6.55 0.85 3.55
C TYR A 199 -5.23 1.40 3.02
N LYS A 200 -4.48 2.05 3.92
CA LYS A 200 -3.20 2.68 3.59
C LYS A 200 -2.14 1.72 3.02
N GLY A 201 -2.24 0.42 3.29
CA GLY A 201 -1.38 -0.60 2.69
C GLY A 201 -1.66 -0.80 1.19
N PHE A 202 -2.94 -0.90 0.80
CA PHE A 202 -3.35 -0.89 -0.61
C PHE A 202 -2.88 0.40 -1.31
N LEU A 203 -3.16 1.56 -0.72
CA LEU A 203 -2.74 2.85 -1.28
C LEU A 203 -1.22 3.01 -1.44
N ALA A 204 -0.43 2.42 -0.54
CA ALA A 204 1.02 2.39 -0.67
C ALA A 204 1.50 1.43 -1.77
N CYS A 205 0.80 0.32 -2.00
CA CYS A 205 1.06 -0.59 -3.11
C CYS A 205 0.86 0.12 -4.45
N GLU A 206 -0.30 0.76 -4.66
CA GLU A 206 -0.60 1.39 -5.96
C GLU A 206 0.27 2.63 -6.22
N ALA A 207 0.59 3.41 -5.17
CA ALA A 207 1.56 4.49 -5.28
C ALA A 207 2.97 3.97 -5.61
N HIS A 208 3.36 2.79 -5.10
CA HIS A 208 4.59 2.12 -5.52
C HIS A 208 4.53 1.66 -6.98
N ARG A 209 3.41 1.12 -7.49
CA ARG A 209 3.30 0.72 -8.92
C ARG A 209 3.58 1.90 -9.85
N VAL A 210 3.01 3.08 -9.56
CA VAL A 210 3.29 4.30 -10.33
C VAL A 210 4.74 4.75 -10.16
N ALA A 211 5.30 4.70 -8.95
CA ALA A 211 6.72 4.99 -8.73
C ALA A 211 7.65 4.02 -9.48
N HIS A 212 7.30 2.73 -9.57
CA HIS A 212 8.05 1.70 -10.29
C HIS A 212 8.08 1.98 -11.80
N ASN A 213 6.92 2.26 -12.40
CA ASN A 213 6.83 2.65 -13.81
C ASN A 213 7.66 3.92 -14.10
N LEU A 214 7.59 4.94 -13.23
CA LEU A 214 8.41 6.15 -13.35
C LEU A 214 9.92 5.86 -13.20
N TRP A 215 10.30 4.95 -12.30
CA TRP A 215 11.69 4.50 -12.11
C TRP A 215 12.22 3.77 -13.34
N LEU A 216 11.46 2.81 -13.90
CA LEU A 216 11.82 2.11 -15.14
C LEU A 216 11.96 3.06 -16.35
N ARG A 217 11.20 4.17 -16.36
CA ARG A 217 11.30 5.26 -17.35
C ARG A 217 12.41 6.28 -17.04
N GLY A 218 13.32 6.00 -16.10
CA GLY A 218 14.45 6.87 -15.75
C GLY A 218 14.08 8.15 -15.00
N ARG A 219 12.82 8.30 -14.54
CA ARG A 219 12.36 9.46 -13.74
C ARG A 219 12.63 9.24 -12.24
N GLU A 220 13.81 8.71 -11.92
CA GLU A 220 14.21 8.22 -10.59
C GLU A 220 13.92 9.22 -9.47
N ALA A 221 14.31 10.49 -9.63
CA ALA A 221 14.09 11.53 -8.63
C ALA A 221 12.59 11.77 -8.29
N LEU A 222 11.68 11.56 -9.25
CA LEU A 222 10.24 11.65 -9.01
C LEU A 222 9.69 10.38 -8.35
N ALA A 223 10.19 9.22 -8.76
CA ALA A 223 9.83 7.95 -8.12
C ALA A 223 10.25 7.93 -6.63
N LEU A 224 11.46 8.43 -6.32
CA LEU A 224 11.95 8.61 -4.95
C LEU A 224 11.13 9.66 -4.18
N LEU A 225 10.69 10.75 -4.82
CA LEU A 225 9.79 11.73 -4.19
C LEU A 225 8.45 11.08 -3.77
N ILE A 226 7.88 10.24 -4.63
CA ILE A 226 6.65 9.49 -4.32
C ILE A 226 6.89 8.50 -3.17
N GLN A 227 7.97 7.71 -3.21
CA GLN A 227 8.36 6.80 -2.11
C GLN A 227 8.43 7.54 -0.77
N ASN A 228 9.14 8.67 -0.71
CA ASN A 228 9.29 9.44 0.53
C ASN A 228 7.94 9.98 1.04
N ARG A 229 7.06 10.48 0.15
CA ARG A 229 5.71 10.91 0.55
C ARG A 229 4.81 9.76 1.02
N VAL A 230 4.92 8.57 0.42
CA VAL A 230 4.21 7.36 0.86
C VAL A 230 4.71 6.92 2.24
N SER A 231 6.02 6.98 2.49
CA SER A 231 6.62 6.72 3.81
C SER A 231 6.16 7.73 4.85
N GLU A 232 6.23 9.03 4.56
CA GLU A 232 5.81 10.12 5.46
C GLU A 232 4.32 10.08 5.84
N VAL A 233 3.42 9.74 4.90
CA VAL A 233 1.96 9.84 5.11
C VAL A 233 1.34 8.49 5.51
N LEU A 234 1.77 7.39 4.89
CA LEU A 234 1.18 6.06 5.09
C LEU A 234 2.02 5.19 6.04
N ALA A 235 3.24 5.61 6.39
CA ALA A 235 4.21 4.82 7.16
C ALA A 235 4.50 3.47 6.50
N VAL A 236 4.69 3.48 5.18
CA VAL A 236 5.06 2.33 4.34
C VAL A 236 6.21 2.79 3.44
N ASP A 237 7.34 2.10 3.46
CA ASP A 237 8.51 2.43 2.64
C ASP A 237 8.78 1.31 1.62
N ILE A 238 8.59 1.60 0.33
CA ILE A 238 8.83 0.63 -0.76
C ILE A 238 9.68 1.32 -1.83
N HIS A 239 10.94 0.89 -1.93
CA HIS A 239 11.87 1.46 -2.89
C HIS A 239 11.36 1.24 -4.34
N PRO A 240 11.33 2.25 -5.21
CA PRO A 240 10.77 2.13 -6.56
C PRO A 240 11.41 1.04 -7.43
N GLY A 241 12.69 0.72 -7.20
CA GLY A 241 13.36 -0.40 -7.89
C GLY A 241 12.86 -1.81 -7.53
N ALA A 242 12.13 -1.97 -6.41
CA ALA A 242 11.56 -3.26 -6.00
C ALA A 242 10.52 -3.74 -7.02
N LYS A 243 10.37 -5.06 -7.17
CA LYS A 243 9.44 -5.67 -8.13
C LYS A 243 8.36 -6.42 -7.37
N ILE A 244 7.11 -5.99 -7.51
CA ILE A 244 5.97 -6.53 -6.76
C ILE A 244 4.87 -6.98 -7.73
N GLY A 245 4.42 -8.23 -7.57
CA GLY A 245 3.30 -8.81 -8.32
C GLY A 245 1.93 -8.21 -7.98
N CYS A 246 0.86 -8.94 -8.28
CA CYS A 246 -0.53 -8.56 -8.01
C CYS A 246 -1.22 -9.50 -7.03
N GLY A 247 -2.38 -9.12 -6.51
CA GLY A 247 -3.02 -9.80 -5.39
C GLY A 247 -2.30 -9.53 -4.07
N ILE A 248 -1.75 -8.34 -3.86
CA ILE A 248 -1.00 -8.00 -2.65
C ILE A 248 -1.92 -7.57 -1.51
N LEU A 249 -1.70 -8.10 -0.31
CA LEU A 249 -2.30 -7.59 0.93
C LEU A 249 -1.18 -7.07 1.83
N LEU A 250 -1.08 -5.74 1.95
CA LEU A 250 -0.28 -5.08 2.98
C LEU A 250 -1.22 -4.76 4.17
N ASP A 251 -1.49 -5.76 5.00
CA ASP A 251 -2.41 -5.64 6.13
C ASP A 251 -1.85 -4.70 7.21
N HIS A 252 -2.70 -3.77 7.65
CA HIS A 252 -2.42 -2.58 8.47
C HIS A 252 -1.32 -1.62 7.93
N GLY A 253 -0.34 -2.09 7.15
CA GLY A 253 0.71 -1.36 6.44
C GLY A 253 1.80 -0.71 7.30
N THR A 254 1.51 -0.25 8.52
CA THR A 254 2.42 0.55 9.35
C THR A 254 3.80 -0.08 9.52
N GLY A 255 4.88 0.66 9.24
CA GLY A 255 6.25 0.20 9.44
C GLY A 255 6.72 -0.91 8.49
N VAL A 256 6.00 -1.17 7.40
CA VAL A 256 6.49 -2.06 6.32
C VAL A 256 7.63 -1.36 5.57
N VAL A 257 8.74 -2.07 5.38
CA VAL A 257 9.94 -1.58 4.68
C VAL A 257 10.41 -2.60 3.64
N ILE A 258 10.47 -2.22 2.37
CA ILE A 258 10.78 -3.09 1.23
C ILE A 258 11.92 -2.47 0.41
N GLY A 259 13.08 -3.14 0.41
CA GLY A 259 14.31 -2.62 -0.20
C GLY A 259 14.43 -2.80 -1.71
N GLU A 260 15.37 -2.06 -2.31
CA GLU A 260 15.56 -1.89 -3.76
C GLU A 260 15.49 -3.15 -4.61
N THR A 261 16.09 -4.26 -4.16
CA THR A 261 16.23 -5.48 -4.98
C THR A 261 15.32 -6.61 -4.51
N VAL A 262 14.25 -6.27 -3.77
CA VAL A 262 13.18 -7.22 -3.48
C VAL A 262 12.49 -7.61 -4.78
N VAL A 263 12.23 -8.91 -4.93
CA VAL A 263 11.27 -9.42 -5.90
C VAL A 263 10.20 -10.17 -5.10
N MET A 264 8.94 -9.82 -5.32
CA MET A 264 7.77 -10.38 -4.65
C MET A 264 6.78 -10.88 -5.71
N GLY A 265 6.39 -12.14 -5.57
CA GLY A 265 5.40 -12.79 -6.40
C GLY A 265 3.97 -12.31 -6.15
N ASN A 266 3.02 -13.02 -6.74
CA ASN A 266 1.59 -12.73 -6.67
C ASN A 266 0.95 -13.30 -5.40
N ASN A 267 -0.22 -12.80 -5.01
CA ASN A 267 -1.05 -13.32 -3.91
C ASN A 267 -0.34 -13.32 -2.53
N VAL A 268 0.67 -12.48 -2.34
CA VAL A 268 1.44 -12.35 -1.10
C VAL A 268 0.65 -11.54 -0.05
N SER A 269 0.76 -11.94 1.22
CA SER A 269 0.18 -11.24 2.37
C SER A 269 1.30 -10.85 3.36
N ILE A 270 1.38 -9.58 3.70
CA ILE A 270 2.38 -8.99 4.61
C ILE A 270 1.65 -8.15 5.65
N LEU A 271 1.93 -8.38 6.94
CA LEU A 271 1.41 -7.56 8.03
C LEU A 271 2.33 -6.38 8.36
N HIS A 272 1.89 -5.52 9.28
CA HIS A 272 2.67 -4.37 9.77
C HIS A 272 4.06 -4.72 10.35
N ASN A 273 4.95 -3.74 10.37
CA ASN A 273 6.32 -3.80 10.89
C ASN A 273 7.22 -4.87 10.21
N VAL A 274 6.89 -5.29 8.99
CA VAL A 274 7.69 -6.26 8.23
C VAL A 274 8.81 -5.58 7.43
N THR A 275 10.04 -6.06 7.62
CA THR A 275 11.23 -5.60 6.88
C THR A 275 11.66 -6.65 5.87
N LEU A 276 11.69 -6.29 4.58
CA LEU A 276 12.34 -7.04 3.50
C LEU A 276 13.65 -6.34 3.12
N GLY A 277 14.67 -6.51 3.97
CA GLY A 277 15.85 -5.64 4.04
C GLY A 277 17.17 -6.30 3.61
N GLY A 278 18.22 -5.49 3.52
CA GLY A 278 19.59 -5.97 3.28
C GLY A 278 20.36 -6.23 4.58
N THR A 279 21.44 -6.99 4.51
CA THR A 279 22.34 -7.27 5.66
C THR A 279 23.40 -6.17 5.91
N GLY A 280 23.48 -5.17 5.02
CA GLY A 280 24.50 -4.12 5.04
C GLY A 280 25.92 -4.58 4.63
N LYS A 281 26.09 -5.84 4.20
CA LYS A 281 27.39 -6.43 3.85
C LYS A 281 27.60 -6.68 2.35
N GLU A 282 26.53 -6.57 1.56
CA GLU A 282 26.47 -6.98 0.16
C GLU A 282 26.06 -5.79 -0.72
N CYS A 283 26.67 -5.69 -1.90
CA CYS A 283 26.34 -4.70 -2.94
C CYS A 283 25.66 -5.41 -4.12
N GLY A 284 24.84 -4.68 -4.88
CA GLY A 284 24.01 -5.28 -5.93
C GLY A 284 22.78 -5.96 -5.33
N ASP A 285 22.46 -7.18 -5.78
CA ASP A 285 21.27 -7.90 -5.33
C ASP A 285 21.43 -8.49 -3.92
N ARG A 286 20.77 -7.84 -2.95
CA ARG A 286 21.05 -7.95 -1.50
C ARG A 286 19.80 -8.05 -0.63
N HIS A 287 18.61 -8.20 -1.22
CA HIS A 287 17.31 -8.20 -0.55
C HIS A 287 16.49 -9.47 -0.88
N PRO A 288 15.44 -9.80 -0.11
CA PRO A 288 14.72 -11.07 -0.25
C PRO A 288 14.05 -11.31 -1.60
N LYS A 289 13.80 -12.58 -1.89
CA LYS A 289 13.00 -13.06 -3.04
C LYS A 289 11.80 -13.83 -2.49
N ILE A 290 10.61 -13.28 -2.59
CA ILE A 290 9.36 -13.81 -2.03
C ILE A 290 8.56 -14.46 -3.16
N GLY A 291 8.28 -15.75 -3.05
CA GLY A 291 7.43 -16.49 -4.01
C GLY A 291 5.94 -16.19 -3.86
N ASP A 292 5.14 -16.72 -4.77
CA ASP A 292 3.69 -16.50 -4.79
C ASP A 292 3.00 -17.09 -3.53
N GLY A 293 1.91 -16.47 -3.09
CA GLY A 293 1.08 -16.98 -1.99
C GLY A 293 1.74 -17.00 -0.60
N VAL A 294 2.90 -16.35 -0.45
CA VAL A 294 3.63 -16.29 0.84
C VAL A 294 2.88 -15.40 1.83
N LEU A 295 2.87 -15.84 3.10
CA LEU A 295 2.36 -15.07 4.24
C LEU A 295 3.52 -14.65 5.16
N ILE A 296 3.58 -13.38 5.54
CA ILE A 296 4.59 -12.83 6.46
C ILE A 296 3.88 -12.11 7.62
N GLY A 297 3.93 -12.72 8.80
CA GLY A 297 3.34 -12.21 10.04
C GLY A 297 4.02 -10.94 10.57
N ALA A 298 3.33 -10.23 11.46
CA ALA A 298 3.72 -8.89 11.92
C ALA A 298 5.12 -8.83 12.55
N GLY A 299 5.84 -7.72 12.38
CA GLY A 299 7.15 -7.49 12.99
C GLY A 299 8.30 -8.38 12.45
N THR A 300 8.06 -9.14 11.38
CA THR A 300 9.06 -10.06 10.81
C THR A 300 10.16 -9.32 10.06
N ASN A 301 11.40 -9.76 10.23
CA ASN A 301 12.56 -9.23 9.51
C ASN A 301 13.17 -10.32 8.62
N VAL A 302 13.04 -10.19 7.31
CA VAL A 302 13.66 -11.06 6.30
C VAL A 302 14.85 -10.28 5.70
N LEU A 303 16.08 -10.75 5.93
CA LEU A 303 17.28 -9.95 5.70
C LEU A 303 18.31 -10.65 4.80
N GLY A 304 18.77 -9.94 3.77
CA GLY A 304 19.73 -10.43 2.77
C GLY A 304 19.07 -11.00 1.52
N ASN A 305 19.87 -11.48 0.57
CA ASN A 305 19.36 -12.13 -0.65
C ASN A 305 18.90 -13.58 -0.39
N VAL A 306 17.91 -13.74 0.47
CA VAL A 306 17.30 -15.02 0.86
C VAL A 306 16.01 -15.29 0.11
N ARG A 307 15.72 -16.56 -0.15
CA ARG A 307 14.53 -17.00 -0.90
C ARG A 307 13.46 -17.55 0.03
N ILE A 308 12.25 -16.98 -0.02
CA ILE A 308 11.06 -17.49 0.66
C ILE A 308 10.19 -18.16 -0.40
N GLY A 309 10.12 -19.50 -0.36
CA GLY A 309 9.43 -20.28 -1.39
C GLY A 309 7.91 -20.08 -1.42
N GLU A 310 7.33 -20.33 -2.59
CA GLU A 310 5.88 -20.31 -2.86
C GLU A 310 5.04 -20.94 -1.72
N GLY A 311 4.01 -20.25 -1.25
CA GLY A 311 3.09 -20.70 -0.20
C GLY A 311 3.71 -20.89 1.19
N ALA A 312 4.96 -20.47 1.42
CA ALA A 312 5.57 -20.51 2.75
C ALA A 312 4.93 -19.49 3.71
N LYS A 313 5.02 -19.77 5.02
CA LYS A 313 4.42 -18.94 6.07
C LYS A 313 5.46 -18.56 7.10
N ILE A 314 5.68 -17.27 7.30
CA ILE A 314 6.62 -16.75 8.30
C ILE A 314 5.80 -16.23 9.49
N GLY A 315 6.01 -16.82 10.67
CA GLY A 315 5.33 -16.40 11.90
C GLY A 315 5.82 -15.04 12.40
N ALA A 316 4.97 -14.35 13.16
CA ALA A 316 5.26 -13.00 13.64
C ALA A 316 6.57 -12.89 14.47
N GLY A 317 7.21 -11.73 14.39
CA GLY A 317 8.47 -11.42 15.08
C GLY A 317 9.67 -12.26 14.64
N ALA A 318 9.56 -13.05 13.57
CA ALA A 318 10.65 -13.92 13.12
C ALA A 318 11.81 -13.11 12.50
N VAL A 319 13.03 -13.66 12.58
CA VAL A 319 14.23 -13.08 11.95
C VAL A 319 14.83 -14.09 10.98
N VAL A 320 14.51 -13.94 9.70
CA VAL A 320 14.84 -14.87 8.62
C VAL A 320 16.16 -14.45 7.96
N LEU A 321 17.18 -15.30 8.13
CA LEU A 321 18.56 -15.08 7.66
C LEU A 321 19.03 -16.20 6.70
N LYS A 322 18.10 -17.06 6.24
CA LYS A 322 18.33 -18.21 5.36
C LYS A 322 17.06 -18.49 4.56
N ASP A 323 17.22 -19.18 3.43
CA ASP A 323 16.11 -19.61 2.58
C ASP A 323 15.07 -20.47 3.34
N VAL A 324 13.80 -20.26 3.00
CA VAL A 324 12.64 -21.00 3.51
C VAL A 324 12.00 -21.77 2.36
N LEU A 325 11.77 -23.07 2.56
CA LEU A 325 11.28 -23.96 1.51
C LEU A 325 9.81 -23.66 1.14
N PRO A 326 9.39 -23.86 -0.12
CA PRO A 326 7.99 -23.73 -0.52
C PRO A 326 7.04 -24.53 0.37
N ARG A 327 5.89 -23.94 0.70
CA ARG A 327 4.82 -24.54 1.52
C ARG A 327 5.32 -25.09 2.87
N THR A 328 6.27 -24.38 3.51
CA THR A 328 6.72 -24.66 4.89
C THR A 328 6.53 -23.44 5.81
N THR A 329 6.41 -23.68 7.12
CA THR A 329 6.29 -22.62 8.13
C THR A 329 7.65 -22.36 8.78
N ALA A 330 8.03 -21.10 8.97
CA ALA A 330 9.24 -20.70 9.67
C ALA A 330 8.93 -19.66 10.77
N VAL A 331 9.45 -19.84 11.99
CA VAL A 331 9.18 -18.93 13.13
C VAL A 331 10.43 -18.67 13.97
N GLY A 332 10.39 -17.61 14.78
CA GLY A 332 11.36 -17.31 15.82
C GLY A 332 12.59 -16.51 15.37
N ASN A 333 13.48 -16.22 16.32
CA ASN A 333 14.67 -15.40 16.12
C ASN A 333 15.93 -16.14 16.64
N PRO A 334 16.87 -16.53 15.77
CA PRO A 334 16.77 -16.58 14.30
C PRO A 334 15.83 -17.71 13.84
N ALA A 335 15.13 -17.49 12.72
CA ALA A 335 14.03 -18.34 12.29
C ALA A 335 14.42 -19.81 12.03
N ARG A 336 13.50 -20.73 12.32
CA ARG A 336 13.61 -22.18 12.06
C ARG A 336 12.34 -22.71 11.42
N LEU A 337 12.49 -23.72 10.55
CA LEU A 337 11.35 -24.45 10.00
C LEU A 337 10.63 -25.22 11.11
N VAL A 338 9.30 -25.20 11.08
CA VAL A 338 8.44 -25.88 12.06
C VAL A 338 7.48 -26.82 11.33
N GLY A 339 7.42 -28.07 11.78
CA GLY A 339 6.46 -29.06 11.30
C GLY A 339 6.80 -29.69 9.94
N ARG A 340 6.87 -31.02 9.92
CA ARG A 340 6.70 -31.82 8.70
C ARG A 340 5.80 -33.05 8.90
N ASN A 341 5.23 -33.21 10.09
CA ASN A 341 4.43 -34.38 10.48
C ASN A 341 2.92 -34.10 10.48
N ASP A 342 2.50 -32.84 10.69
CA ASP A 342 1.09 -32.48 10.77
C ASP A 342 0.65 -31.73 9.51
N LEU A 343 0.04 -32.46 8.58
CA LEU A 343 -0.62 -31.93 7.38
C LEU A 343 -1.96 -31.26 7.75
N PHE A 344 -1.91 -30.20 8.55
CA PHE A 344 -3.01 -29.26 8.63
C PHE A 344 -3.18 -28.58 7.26
N ARG A 345 -4.28 -28.90 6.57
CA ARG A 345 -4.78 -28.11 5.45
C ARG A 345 -5.08 -26.69 5.94
N LEU A 346 -4.16 -25.77 5.70
CA LEU A 346 -4.34 -24.35 6.01
C LEU A 346 -5.12 -23.64 4.89
N ASP A 347 -6.20 -24.29 4.45
CA ASP A 347 -7.03 -23.95 3.29
C ASP A 347 -8.15 -22.95 3.70
N THR A 348 -8.18 -22.53 4.97
CA THR A 348 -9.21 -21.66 5.57
C THR A 348 -8.58 -20.54 6.39
N VAL A 349 -9.08 -19.31 6.20
CA VAL A 349 -8.64 -18.06 6.86
C VAL A 349 -8.57 -18.16 8.40
N GLN A 350 -9.41 -18.98 9.03
CA GLN A 350 -9.45 -19.16 10.49
C GLN A 350 -8.12 -19.60 11.12
N ALA A 351 -7.25 -20.30 10.37
CA ALA A 351 -5.99 -20.82 10.91
C ALA A 351 -4.88 -19.75 11.09
N LEU A 352 -5.12 -18.50 10.68
CA LEU A 352 -4.19 -17.38 10.89
C LEU A 352 -4.04 -17.04 12.39
N ASN A 353 -5.13 -17.16 13.17
CA ASN A 353 -5.26 -16.64 14.54
C ASN A 353 -4.47 -17.42 15.63
N HIS A 354 -3.62 -18.38 15.26
CA HIS A 354 -2.91 -19.25 16.21
C HIS A 354 -1.38 -19.30 16.03
N VAL A 355 -0.81 -18.62 15.02
CA VAL A 355 0.65 -18.61 14.75
C VAL A 355 1.16 -17.22 14.30
N ILE A 356 0.32 -16.19 14.43
CA ILE A 356 0.59 -14.78 14.09
C ILE A 356 0.37 -13.94 15.36
#